data_AF-A0AAN5CLX5-F1
#
_entry.id   AF-A0AAN5CLX5-F1
#
_cell.length_a   1.000
_cell.length_b   1.000
_cell.length_c   1.000
_cell.angle_alpha   90.00
_cell.angle_beta   90.00
_cell.angle_gamma   90.00
#
_symmetry.space_group_name_H-M   'P 1'
#
loop_
_entity.id
_entity.type
_entity.pdbx_description
1 polymer ?
#
loop_
_entity_poly.entity_id
_entity_poly.type
_entity_poly.pdbx_seq_one_letter_code
_entity_poly.pdbx_strand_id
1 'polypeptide(L)'
;RHLAHKSLTLLMDMHCFWTLILCLSTLVNSSVTIHAHLTMRTSSDILVHASSCILRRSPNVMGIYGSVFSQMSMAAERYRASHNLEIYE
;
A
#
# COMPACT_ATOMS: atom_id res chain seq x y z
N ARG A 1 28.67 -8.22 3.11
CA ARG A 1 27.74 -8.70 2.04
C ARG A 1 26.37 -9.31 2.43
N HIS A 2 26.24 -10.40 3.21
CA HIS A 2 24.95 -11.14 3.32
C HIS A 2 23.81 -10.46 4.11
N LEU A 3 24.13 -9.65 5.13
CA LEU A 3 23.11 -9.00 5.99
C LEU A 3 22.37 -7.87 5.27
N ALA A 4 23.12 -7.02 4.58
CA ALA A 4 22.65 -5.95 3.71
C ALA A 4 21.68 -6.43 2.62
N HIS A 5 22.03 -7.56 2.00
CA HIS A 5 21.22 -8.15 0.95
C HIS A 5 19.91 -8.69 1.52
N LYS A 6 19.95 -9.37 2.68
CA LYS A 6 18.76 -9.91 3.33
C LYS A 6 17.81 -8.83 3.84
N SER A 7 18.34 -7.74 4.41
CA SER A 7 17.50 -6.62 4.87
C SER A 7 16.78 -5.97 3.69
N LEU A 8 17.49 -5.68 2.60
CA LEU A 8 16.89 -5.08 1.41
C LEU A 8 15.81 -5.97 0.79
N THR A 9 16.03 -7.29 0.72
CA THR A 9 15.01 -8.24 0.24
C THR A 9 13.75 -8.20 1.11
N LEU A 10 13.89 -8.23 2.44
CA LEU A 10 12.75 -8.13 3.36
C LEU A 10 11.99 -6.80 3.19
N LEU A 11 12.69 -5.69 3.04
CA LEU A 11 12.06 -4.38 2.79
C LEU A 11 11.29 -4.36 1.47
N MET A 12 11.84 -5.01 0.44
CA MET A 12 11.20 -5.10 -0.88
C MET A 12 9.94 -5.98 -0.84
N ASP A 13 9.97 -7.09 -0.10
CA ASP A 13 8.79 -7.94 0.15
C ASP A 13 7.69 -7.18 0.91
N MET A 14 8.07 -6.40 1.94
CA MET A 14 7.13 -5.55 2.66
C MET A 14 6.52 -4.47 1.77
N HIS A 15 7.32 -3.85 0.90
CA HIS A 15 6.83 -2.87 -0.07
C HIS A 15 5.85 -3.51 -1.07
N CYS A 16 6.17 -4.71 -1.56
CA CYS A 16 5.31 -5.50 -2.43
C CYS A 16 3.97 -5.81 -1.74
N PHE A 17 4.02 -6.23 -0.47
CA PHE A 17 2.83 -6.50 0.34
C PHE A 17 1.91 -5.27 0.48
N TRP A 18 2.47 -4.10 0.83
CA TRP A 18 1.68 -2.87 0.92
C TRP A 18 1.08 -2.44 -0.42
N THR A 19 1.83 -2.65 -1.50
CA THR A 19 1.38 -2.37 -2.86
C THR A 19 0.25 -3.31 -3.28
N LEU A 20 0.35 -4.60 -2.95
CA LEU A 20 -0.71 -5.59 -3.17
C LEU A 20 -1.99 -5.19 -2.45
N ILE A 21 -1.90 -4.80 -1.16
CA ILE A 21 -3.05 -4.31 -0.39
C ILE A 21 -3.67 -3.09 -1.08
N LEU A 22 -2.87 -2.12 -1.51
CA LEU A 22 -3.36 -0.93 -2.20
C LEU A 22 -4.07 -1.28 -3.52
N CYS A 23 -3.51 -2.20 -4.30
CA CYS A 23 -4.11 -2.68 -5.54
C CYS A 23 -5.44 -3.38 -5.30
N LEU A 24 -5.50 -4.32 -4.33
CA LEU A 24 -6.74 -5.03 -3.98
C LEU A 24 -7.81 -4.06 -3.47
N SER A 25 -7.42 -3.11 -2.63
CA SER A 25 -8.32 -2.07 -2.10
C SER A 25 -8.89 -1.19 -3.20
N THR A 26 -8.06 -0.82 -4.17
CA THR A 26 -8.47 -0.06 -5.36
C THR A 26 -9.39 -0.87 -6.25
N LEU A 27 -9.08 -2.16 -6.47
CA LEU A 27 -9.91 -3.07 -7.25
C LEU A 27 -11.31 -3.25 -6.64
N VAL A 28 -11.37 -3.49 -5.33
CA VAL A 28 -12.64 -3.60 -4.58
C VAL A 28 -13.41 -2.28 -4.65
N ASN A 29 -12.72 -1.15 -4.47
CA ASN A 29 -13.35 0.17 -4.56
C ASN A 29 -13.97 0.41 -5.95
N SER A 30 -13.24 0.08 -7.01
CA SER A 30 -13.70 0.23 -8.39
C SER A 30 -14.85 -0.71 -8.72
N SER A 31 -14.78 -1.97 -8.29
CA SER A 31 -15.85 -2.95 -8.52
C SER A 31 -17.15 -2.57 -7.79
N VAL A 32 -17.07 -2.08 -6.55
CA VAL A 32 -18.24 -1.55 -5.83
C VAL A 32 -18.83 -0.33 -6.54
N THR A 33 -17.97 0.58 -7.03
CA THR A 33 -18.43 1.74 -7.80
C THR A 33 -19.12 1.33 -9.10
N ILE A 34 -18.55 0.38 -9.85
CA ILE A 34 -19.16 -0.17 -11.07
C ILE A 34 -20.51 -0.83 -10.74
N HIS A 35 -20.57 -1.63 -9.67
CA HIS A 35 -21.81 -2.26 -9.22
C HIS A 35 -22.88 -1.21 -8.87
N ALA A 36 -22.51 -0.14 -8.18
CA ALA A 36 -23.42 0.97 -7.90
C ALA A 36 -23.94 1.61 -9.19
N HIS A 37 -23.07 1.90 -10.15
CA HIS A 37 -23.49 2.46 -11.45
C HIS A 37 -24.43 1.55 -12.24
N LEU A 38 -24.23 0.23 -12.20
CA LEU A 38 -25.08 -0.73 -12.90
C LEU A 38 -26.44 -0.96 -12.21
N THR A 39 -26.50 -0.79 -10.89
CA THR A 39 -27.68 -1.12 -10.07
C THR A 39 -28.51 0.11 -9.69
N MET A 40 -27.98 1.32 -9.86
CA MET A 40 -28.67 2.58 -9.56
C MET A 40 -29.94 2.75 -10.41
N ARG A 41 -31.09 2.39 -9.83
CA ARG A 41 -32.43 2.66 -10.38
C ARG A 41 -33.15 3.81 -9.67
N THR A 42 -32.69 4.20 -8.47
CA THR A 42 -33.33 5.21 -7.61
C THR A 42 -32.27 6.12 -6.97
N SER A 43 -32.50 7.43 -6.91
CA SER A 43 -31.56 8.43 -6.39
C SER A 43 -31.30 8.36 -4.88
N SER A 44 -32.14 7.64 -4.14
CA SER A 44 -31.99 7.38 -2.70
C SER A 44 -30.87 6.38 -2.35
N ASP A 45 -30.40 5.57 -3.32
CA ASP A 45 -29.30 4.62 -3.12
C ASP A 45 -27.91 5.29 -3.11
N ILE A 46 -27.84 6.61 -3.29
CA ILE A 46 -26.61 7.40 -3.19
C ILE A 46 -26.15 7.56 -1.73
N LEU A 47 -27.04 7.40 -0.74
CA LEU A 47 -26.66 7.48 0.67
C LEU A 47 -25.84 6.24 1.09
N VAL A 48 -24.53 6.33 0.91
CA VAL A 48 -23.57 5.37 1.46
C VAL A 48 -23.46 5.57 2.97
N HIS A 49 -23.66 4.50 3.73
CA HIS A 49 -23.51 4.52 5.18
C HIS A 49 -22.06 4.88 5.59
N ALA A 50 -21.89 5.66 6.65
CA ALA A 50 -20.57 6.14 7.09
C ALA A 50 -19.59 4.99 7.40
N SER A 51 -20.08 3.86 7.94
CA SER A 51 -19.29 2.66 8.19
C SER A 51 -18.72 2.04 6.91
N SER A 52 -19.51 1.99 5.83
CA SER A 52 -19.06 1.50 4.53
C SER A 52 -18.00 2.40 3.90
N CYS A 53 -18.05 3.71 4.16
CA CYS A 53 -17.02 4.66 3.74
C CYS A 53 -15.70 4.42 4.47
N ILE A 54 -15.73 4.24 5.79
CA ILE A 54 -14.55 3.95 6.61
C ILE A 54 -13.92 2.61 6.19
N LEU A 55 -14.73 1.57 5.99
CA LEU A 55 -14.26 0.25 5.55
C LEU A 55 -13.65 0.27 4.14
N ARG A 56 -14.14 1.12 3.22
CA ARG A 56 -13.52 1.29 1.89
C ARG A 56 -12.25 2.12 1.92
N ARG A 57 -12.17 3.14 2.78
CA ARG A 57 -11.02 4.05 2.82
C ARG A 57 -9.87 3.55 3.68
N SER A 58 -10.13 2.85 4.78
CA SER A 58 -9.08 2.42 5.70
C SER A 58 -8.00 1.55 5.05
N PRO A 59 -8.30 0.60 4.14
CA PRO A 59 -7.27 -0.24 3.53
C PRO A 59 -6.38 0.57 2.56
N ASN A 60 -6.96 1.52 1.83
CA ASN A 60 -6.21 2.42 0.95
C ASN A 60 -5.27 3.34 1.73
N VAL A 61 -5.76 3.95 2.82
CA VAL A 61 -4.95 4.82 3.67
C VAL A 61 -3.79 4.03 4.27
N MET A 62 -4.06 2.85 4.83
CA MET A 62 -3.02 1.98 5.38
C MET A 62 -1.99 1.57 4.32
N GLY A 63 -2.45 1.18 3.12
CA GLY A 63 -1.57 0.81 2.00
C GLY A 63 -0.64 1.95 1.57
N ILE A 64 -1.14 3.18 1.50
CA ILE A 64 -0.34 4.37 1.17
C ILE A 64 0.73 4.62 2.24
N TYR A 65 0.34 4.66 3.52
CA TYR A 65 1.30 4.88 4.61
C TYR A 65 2.37 3.80 4.67
N GLY A 66 2.00 2.52 4.53
CA GLY A 66 2.94 1.41 4.49
C GLY A 66 3.87 1.44 3.29
N SER A 67 3.37 1.84 2.11
CA SER A 67 4.17 2.01 0.90
C SER A 67 5.20 3.13 1.04
N VAL A 68 4.80 4.31 1.54
CA VAL A 68 5.72 5.43 1.80
C VAL A 68 6.77 5.06 2.86
N PHE A 69 6.35 4.44 3.96
CA PHE A 69 7.26 4.02 5.01
C PHE A 69 8.31 3.01 4.50
N SER A 70 7.88 2.00 3.75
CA SER A 70 8.79 1.01 3.17
C SER A 70 9.77 1.64 2.17
N GLN A 71 9.34 2.58 1.33
CA GLN A 71 10.24 3.33 0.44
C GLN A 71 11.28 4.15 1.20
N MET A 72 10.87 4.86 2.25
CA MET A 72 11.79 5.62 3.10
C MET A 72 12.82 4.71 3.77
N SER A 73 12.40 3.55 4.26
CA SER A 73 13.31 2.56 4.86
C SER A 73 14.31 2.00 3.84
N MET A 74 13.88 1.74 2.60
CA MET A 74 14.77 1.29 1.52
C MET A 74 15.78 2.37 1.13
N ALA A 75 15.33 3.63 1.07
CA ALA A 75 16.22 4.78 0.81
C ALA A 75 17.26 4.95 1.91
N ALA A 76 16.86 4.81 3.19
CA ALA A 76 17.76 4.88 4.32
C ALA A 76 18.82 3.75 4.30
N GLU A 77 18.41 2.51 4.01
CA GLU A 77 19.37 1.40 3.90
C GLU A 77 20.35 1.58 2.72
N ARG A 78 19.87 2.05 1.57
CA ARG A 78 20.75 2.39 0.44
C ARG A 78 21.70 3.53 0.78
N TYR A 79 21.24 4.56 1.48
CA TYR A 79 22.09 5.66 1.93
C TYR A 79 23.18 5.18 2.90
N ARG A 80 22.82 4.32 3.87
CA ARG A 80 23.77 3.72 4.81
C ARG A 80 24.80 2.84 4.11
N ALA A 81 24.38 2.04 3.14
CA ALA A 81 25.28 1.19 2.35
C ALA A 81 26.27 2.05 1.53
N SER A 82 25.84 3.17 0.96
CA SER A 82 26.72 4.08 0.21
C SER A 82 27.73 4.81 1.10
N HIS A 83 27.37 5.15 2.34
CA HIS A 83 28.26 5.87 3.25
C HIS A 83 29.22 4.96 4.04
N ASN A 84 28.89 3.68 4.22
CA ASN A 84 29.69 2.73 5.00
C ASN A 84 30.23 1.60 4.11
N LEU A 85 30.95 1.97 3.04
CA LEU A 85 31.57 1.01 2.11
C LEU A 85 32.44 -0.03 2.86
N GLU A 86 33.23 0.40 3.85
CA GLU A 86 34.11 -0.47 4.65
C GLU A 86 33.38 -1.53 5.50
N ILE A 87 32.10 -1.32 5.82
CA ILE A 87 31.29 -2.28 6.61
C ILE A 87 30.52 -3.25 5.68
N TYR A 88 30.34 -2.87 4.41
CA TYR A 88 29.48 -3.60 3.47
C TYR A 88 30.25 -4.51 2.50
N GLU A 89 31.51 -4.20 2.19
CA GLU A 89 32.47 -5.12 1.55
C GLU A 89 32.83 -6.29 2.48
#